data_AF-A0A920N0Y1-F1
#
_entry.id   AF-A0A920N0Y1-F1
#
_cell.length_a   1.000
_cell.length_b   1.000
_cell.length_c   1.000
_cell.angle_alpha   90.00
_cell.angle_beta   90.00
_cell.angle_gamma   90.00
#
_symmetry.space_group_name_H-M   'P 1'
#
loop_
_entity.id
_entity.type
_entity.pdbx_description
1 polymer ?
#
loop_
_entity_poly.entity_id
_entity_poly.type
_entity_poly.pdbx_seq_one_letter_code
_entity_poly.pdbx_strand_id
1 'polypeptide(L)'
;MMGAPPEIRSQTGEVATTLPGVTFGGTFPRLARHAQGMSVVRSFHHRNTDHVKAHVQVLTGGMDPTGERKTGFSMGSLFARLAGTNSPRTGMPSYSLLTTPEIDPQYRQELTRVRRGSWAGSLGSPYSPFEPGNKSAILENMSLNMPQDRFSDRRLLLSSLDQWKRRYAKIASVGGTSRFNDQAVDLLLGTGSAALDISREDPALVRRYDTSHIPVGFKKFKPSPLGKQMLMARRLCEAGCRFVTVHSPGWDMHADKNNPGMVTGMEMLGRTADQAVSTFLEDVAQRGLSKKILLILSGDFGRTPKVNKNGGRDHWAR
;
A
#
# COMPACT_ATOMS: atom_id res chain seq x y z
N MET A 1 18.47 6.70 -19.07
CA MET A 1 19.10 6.74 -20.40
C MET A 1 20.54 6.34 -20.25
N MET A 2 20.98 5.30 -20.95
CA MET A 2 22.35 4.78 -20.90
C MET A 2 23.37 5.69 -21.60
N GLY A 3 22.92 6.56 -22.51
CA GLY A 3 23.76 7.57 -23.16
C GLY A 3 24.08 8.81 -22.32
N ALA A 4 23.56 8.91 -21.08
CA ALA A 4 23.92 10.00 -20.17
C ALA A 4 25.30 9.77 -19.51
N PRO A 5 25.94 10.80 -18.95
CA PRO A 5 27.20 10.65 -18.20
C PRO A 5 27.11 9.57 -17.10
N PRO A 6 28.21 8.87 -16.78
CA PRO A 6 28.21 7.77 -15.80
C PRO A 6 27.56 8.10 -14.45
N GLU A 7 27.71 9.34 -13.99
CA GLU A 7 27.16 9.85 -12.75
C GLU A 7 25.66 10.19 -12.83
N ILE A 8 25.06 10.29 -14.02
CA ILE A 8 23.64 10.59 -14.23
C ILE A 8 22.87 9.37 -14.72
N ARG A 9 23.49 8.52 -15.54
CA ARG A 9 22.83 7.37 -16.18
C ARG A 9 22.30 6.35 -15.17
N SER A 10 21.44 5.46 -15.66
CA SER A 10 20.88 4.38 -14.86
C SER A 10 21.98 3.49 -14.29
N GLN A 11 21.85 3.11 -13.02
CA GLN A 11 22.79 2.21 -12.35
C GLN A 11 22.42 0.72 -12.55
N THR A 12 21.21 0.43 -13.03
CA THR A 12 20.70 -0.93 -13.26
C THR A 12 20.43 -1.24 -14.73
N GLY A 13 20.97 -0.41 -15.63
CA GLY A 13 20.67 -0.50 -17.07
C GLY A 13 19.30 0.10 -17.43
N GLU A 14 18.88 -0.11 -18.67
CA GLU A 14 17.59 0.33 -19.18
C GLU A 14 16.89 -0.78 -19.97
N VAL A 15 15.57 -0.70 -20.03
CA VAL A 15 14.75 -1.62 -20.82
C VAL A 15 13.83 -0.81 -21.72
N ALA A 16 13.78 -1.17 -23.00
CA ALA A 16 12.84 -0.60 -23.95
C ALA A 16 11.41 -1.02 -23.58
N THR A 17 10.47 -0.09 -23.68
CA THR A 17 9.05 -0.39 -23.45
C THR A 17 8.32 -0.68 -24.76
N THR A 18 7.04 -1.07 -24.67
CA THR A 18 6.16 -1.20 -25.85
C THR A 18 5.79 0.14 -26.50
N LEU A 19 6.21 1.27 -25.92
CA LEU A 19 6.09 2.59 -26.51
C LEU A 19 7.43 3.02 -27.14
N PRO A 20 7.49 3.27 -28.46
CA PRO A 20 8.70 3.75 -29.12
C PRO A 20 9.30 4.99 -28.43
N GLY A 21 10.61 4.99 -28.22
CA GLY A 21 11.33 6.09 -27.57
C GLY A 21 11.16 6.20 -26.05
N VAL A 22 10.38 5.31 -25.43
CA VAL A 22 10.21 5.28 -23.96
C VAL A 22 10.95 4.07 -23.38
N THR A 23 11.78 4.33 -22.37
CA THR A 23 12.57 3.33 -21.64
C THR A 23 12.28 3.39 -20.15
N PHE A 24 12.29 2.24 -19.47
CA PHE A 24 12.30 2.15 -18.01
C PHE A 24 13.68 1.72 -17.50
N GLY A 25 13.90 1.77 -16.17
CA GLY A 25 15.10 1.20 -15.55
C GLY A 25 15.14 -0.32 -15.73
N GLY A 26 16.34 -0.91 -15.81
CA GLY A 26 16.53 -2.33 -16.14
C GLY A 26 15.96 -3.33 -15.13
N THR A 27 15.49 -2.85 -13.98
CA THR A 27 14.76 -3.65 -12.98
C THR A 27 13.26 -3.76 -13.26
N PHE A 28 12.74 -3.12 -14.31
CA PHE A 28 11.31 -3.12 -14.68
C PHE A 28 10.97 -3.79 -16.03
N PRO A 29 11.54 -4.95 -16.39
CA PRO A 29 11.29 -5.57 -17.69
C PRO A 29 9.84 -6.04 -17.88
N ARG A 30 9.13 -6.45 -16.82
CA ARG A 30 7.73 -6.90 -16.95
C ARG A 30 6.80 -5.72 -17.14
N LEU A 31 6.98 -4.64 -16.37
CA LEU A 31 6.21 -3.41 -16.49
C LEU A 31 6.44 -2.70 -17.82
N ALA A 32 7.65 -2.77 -18.37
CA ALA A 32 7.96 -2.21 -19.69
C ALA A 32 7.04 -2.76 -20.80
N ARG A 33 6.57 -4.01 -20.68
CA ARG A 33 5.60 -4.61 -21.62
C ARG A 33 4.21 -4.01 -21.52
N HIS A 34 3.85 -3.47 -20.36
CA HIS A 34 2.55 -2.88 -20.07
C HIS A 34 2.47 -1.37 -20.34
N ALA A 35 3.52 -0.76 -20.89
CA ALA A 35 3.62 0.70 -21.03
C ALA A 35 2.48 1.34 -21.84
N GLN A 36 1.93 0.66 -22.85
CA GLN A 36 0.77 1.14 -23.62
C GLN A 36 -0.49 1.37 -22.77
N GLY A 37 -0.63 0.65 -21.66
CA GLY A 37 -1.76 0.81 -20.73
C GLY A 37 -1.48 1.79 -19.59
N MET A 38 -0.37 2.54 -19.65
CA MET A 38 0.11 3.42 -18.57
C MET A 38 0.27 4.86 -19.05
N SER A 39 0.07 5.79 -18.12
CA SER A 39 0.47 7.19 -18.30
C SER A 39 1.60 7.53 -17.35
N VAL A 40 2.72 8.03 -17.87
CA VAL A 40 3.85 8.49 -17.08
C VAL A 40 3.72 9.99 -16.85
N VAL A 41 3.38 10.39 -15.63
CA VAL A 41 3.27 11.80 -15.23
C VAL A 41 4.61 12.27 -14.65
N ARG A 42 5.30 13.17 -15.36
CA ARG A 42 6.59 13.75 -14.92
C ARG A 42 6.44 15.12 -14.24
N SER A 43 5.25 15.70 -14.29
CA SER A 43 4.91 17.01 -13.73
C SER A 43 4.34 16.95 -12.31
N PHE A 44 4.28 15.77 -11.69
CA PHE A 44 3.85 15.63 -10.30
C PHE A 44 5.01 15.98 -9.37
N HIS A 45 4.94 17.12 -8.69
CA HIS A 45 6.00 17.58 -7.81
C HIS A 45 5.51 18.53 -6.70
N HIS A 46 6.35 18.69 -5.68
CA HIS A 46 6.24 19.67 -4.60
C HIS A 46 7.64 20.00 -4.06
N ARG A 47 7.75 20.97 -3.14
CA ARG A 47 9.04 21.48 -2.65
C ARG A 47 9.50 20.89 -1.30
N ASN A 48 8.81 19.86 -0.81
CA ASN A 48 9.07 19.32 0.52
C ASN A 48 10.07 18.16 0.44
N THR A 49 11.23 18.31 1.06
CA THR A 49 12.29 17.29 1.11
C THR A 49 12.30 16.50 2.42
N ASP A 50 11.37 16.75 3.33
CA ASP A 50 11.24 15.98 4.57
C ASP A 50 10.26 14.81 4.35
N HIS A 51 10.72 13.58 4.59
CA HIS A 51 9.87 12.40 4.35
C HIS A 51 8.55 12.43 5.13
N VAL A 52 8.56 12.89 6.38
CA VAL A 52 7.36 12.90 7.22
C VAL A 52 6.34 13.85 6.63
N LYS A 53 6.77 15.07 6.30
CA LYS A 53 5.91 16.10 5.76
C LYS A 53 5.47 15.80 4.32
N ALA A 54 6.37 15.29 3.49
CA ALA A 54 6.06 14.92 2.11
C ALA A 54 5.02 13.79 2.02
N HIS A 55 5.12 12.75 2.86
CA HIS A 55 4.09 11.71 2.94
C HIS A 55 2.71 12.29 3.25
N VAL A 56 2.63 13.22 4.21
CA VAL A 56 1.37 13.89 4.56
C VAL A 56 0.87 14.73 3.38
N GLN A 57 1.74 15.54 2.77
CA GLN A 57 1.37 16.39 1.65
C GLN A 57 0.84 15.59 0.45
N VAL A 58 1.52 14.50 0.07
CA VAL A 58 1.11 13.64 -1.04
C VAL A 58 -0.21 12.93 -0.73
N LEU A 59 -0.34 12.30 0.45
CA LEU A 59 -1.52 11.52 0.80
C LEU A 59 -2.77 12.39 1.08
N THR A 60 -2.59 13.67 1.38
CA THR A 60 -3.67 14.66 1.49
C THR A 60 -3.98 15.37 0.17
N GLY A 61 -3.31 15.02 -0.93
CA GLY A 61 -3.51 15.66 -2.23
C GLY A 61 -3.16 17.15 -2.22
N GLY A 62 -2.22 17.58 -1.36
CA GLY A 62 -1.81 18.98 -1.21
C GLY A 62 -2.69 19.83 -0.30
N MET A 63 -3.76 19.27 0.31
CA MET A 63 -4.59 19.98 1.29
C MET A 63 -3.83 20.36 2.58
N ASP A 64 -2.70 19.68 2.85
CA ASP A 64 -1.72 20.07 3.86
C ASP A 64 -0.36 20.34 3.20
N PRO A 65 -0.13 21.55 2.68
CA PRO A 65 1.09 21.86 1.94
C PRO A 65 2.35 21.87 2.82
N THR A 66 2.22 22.02 4.14
CA THR A 66 3.36 21.97 5.07
C THR A 66 3.63 20.55 5.55
N GLY A 67 2.65 19.65 5.44
CA GLY A 67 2.74 18.26 5.90
C GLY A 67 2.76 18.13 7.43
N GLU A 68 2.33 19.15 8.15
CA GLU A 68 2.41 19.22 9.61
C GLU A 68 1.21 18.58 10.31
N ARG A 69 0.21 18.12 9.54
CA ARG A 69 -1.11 17.64 10.00
C ARG A 69 -1.91 18.70 10.75
N LYS A 70 -1.78 19.96 10.33
CA LYS A 70 -2.57 21.08 10.87
C LYS A 70 -3.90 21.24 10.18
N THR A 71 -3.98 20.88 8.90
CA THR A 71 -5.17 21.03 8.06
C THR A 71 -5.39 19.77 7.21
N GLY A 72 -6.60 19.63 6.67
CA GLY A 72 -6.94 18.58 5.71
C GLY A 72 -7.09 17.19 6.32
N PHE A 73 -7.08 16.21 5.43
CA PHE A 73 -7.32 14.79 5.68
C PHE A 73 -6.81 14.01 4.46
N SER A 74 -6.57 12.71 4.61
CA SER A 74 -6.11 11.90 3.48
C SER A 74 -7.15 11.85 2.34
N MET A 75 -6.69 11.69 1.10
CA MET A 75 -7.57 11.49 -0.06
C MET A 75 -8.49 10.28 0.16
N GLY A 76 -7.98 9.18 0.73
CA GLY A 76 -8.79 8.00 1.04
C GLY A 76 -9.92 8.30 2.04
N SER A 77 -9.65 9.13 3.04
CA SER A 77 -10.66 9.58 4.01
C SER A 77 -11.73 10.47 3.37
N LEU A 78 -11.33 11.37 2.47
CA LEU A 78 -12.28 12.16 1.68
C LEU A 78 -13.17 11.25 0.83
N PHE A 79 -12.58 10.25 0.17
CA PHE A 79 -13.34 9.27 -0.62
C PHE A 79 -14.32 8.48 0.24
N ALA A 80 -13.92 8.00 1.42
CA ALA A 80 -14.82 7.32 2.35
C ALA A 80 -15.97 8.23 2.82
N ARG A 81 -15.71 9.53 3.00
CA ARG A 81 -16.74 10.51 3.36
C ARG A 81 -17.79 10.70 2.26
N LEU A 82 -17.38 10.66 0.99
CA LEU A 82 -18.26 10.84 -0.17
C LEU A 82 -18.98 9.56 -0.55
N ALA A 83 -18.29 8.42 -0.56
CA ALA A 83 -18.82 7.13 -1.00
C ALA A 83 -19.58 6.37 0.10
N GLY A 84 -19.48 6.81 1.35
CA GLY A 84 -19.90 6.04 2.53
C GLY A 84 -18.76 5.19 3.07
N THR A 85 -18.80 4.90 4.37
CA THR A 85 -17.70 4.23 5.07
C THR A 85 -17.52 2.77 4.69
N ASN A 86 -18.61 2.09 4.33
CA ASN A 86 -18.62 0.69 3.93
C ASN A 86 -19.44 0.52 2.64
N SER A 87 -19.10 -0.51 1.87
CA SER A 87 -19.91 -0.92 0.74
C SER A 87 -21.26 -1.46 1.24
N PRO A 88 -22.40 -0.91 0.80
CA PRO A 88 -23.72 -1.40 1.21
C PRO A 88 -24.01 -2.84 0.76
N ARG A 89 -23.26 -3.32 -0.25
CA ARG A 89 -23.43 -4.66 -0.83
C ARG A 89 -22.72 -5.75 -0.04
N THR A 90 -21.58 -5.44 0.56
CA THR A 90 -20.66 -6.45 1.12
C THR A 90 -20.20 -6.13 2.54
N GLY A 91 -20.46 -4.92 3.04
CA GLY A 91 -19.91 -4.42 4.28
C GLY A 91 -18.42 -4.07 4.21
N MET A 92 -17.76 -4.18 3.04
CA MET A 92 -16.33 -3.88 2.90
C MET A 92 -16.03 -2.40 3.16
N PRO A 93 -15.08 -2.04 4.07
CA PRO A 93 -14.67 -0.65 4.25
C PRO A 93 -14.23 0.01 2.93
N SER A 94 -14.72 1.21 2.68
CA SER A 94 -14.48 1.95 1.43
C SER A 94 -13.05 2.45 1.32
N TYR A 95 -12.34 2.65 2.44
CA TYR A 95 -10.93 3.01 2.47
C TYR A 95 -10.12 1.98 3.27
N SER A 96 -9.13 1.37 2.63
CA SER A 96 -8.18 0.46 3.27
C SER A 96 -6.73 0.90 3.10
N LEU A 97 -5.93 0.66 4.13
CA LEU A 97 -4.47 0.83 4.11
C LEU A 97 -3.83 -0.54 4.28
N LEU A 98 -3.14 -1.03 3.26
CA LEU A 98 -2.42 -2.30 3.29
C LEU A 98 -0.96 -2.06 3.67
N THR A 99 -0.61 -2.46 4.88
CA THR A 99 0.78 -2.46 5.37
C THR A 99 1.19 -3.86 5.81
N THR A 100 2.47 -4.02 6.15
CA THR A 100 2.95 -5.20 6.85
C THR A 100 3.81 -4.81 8.04
N PRO A 101 3.87 -5.65 9.09
CA PRO A 101 4.81 -5.43 10.19
C PRO A 101 6.24 -5.25 9.67
N GLU A 102 6.94 -4.22 10.17
CA GLU A 102 8.32 -3.94 9.81
C GLU A 102 9.32 -4.29 10.90
N ILE A 103 10.30 -5.11 10.54
CA ILE A 103 11.39 -5.55 11.42
C ILE A 103 12.61 -4.63 11.31
N ASP A 104 12.83 -4.04 10.14
CA ASP A 104 13.90 -3.08 9.91
C ASP A 104 13.57 -1.73 10.60
N PRO A 105 14.47 -1.18 11.44
CA PRO A 105 14.20 0.08 12.14
C PRO A 105 13.94 1.27 11.22
N GLN A 106 14.61 1.36 10.06
CA GLN A 106 14.41 2.45 9.11
C GLN A 106 13.04 2.31 8.44
N TYR A 107 12.71 1.11 7.96
CA TYR A 107 11.44 0.89 7.25
C TYR A 107 10.23 0.99 8.19
N ARG A 108 10.41 0.74 9.49
CA ARG A 108 9.38 1.02 10.52
C ARG A 108 9.06 2.52 10.64
N GLN A 109 10.03 3.39 10.39
CA GLN A 109 9.75 4.83 10.34
C GLN A 109 8.90 5.18 9.12
N GLU A 110 9.18 4.59 7.96
CA GLU A 110 8.36 4.76 6.74
C GLU A 110 6.91 4.28 6.96
N LEU A 111 6.73 3.14 7.63
CA LEU A 111 5.40 2.68 8.05
C LEU A 111 4.68 3.70 8.95
N THR A 112 5.41 4.34 9.88
CA THR A 112 4.85 5.41 10.71
C THR A 112 4.44 6.61 9.86
N ARG A 113 5.22 6.97 8.84
CA ARG A 113 4.97 8.11 7.94
C ARG A 113 3.73 7.89 7.07
N VAL A 114 3.56 6.71 6.46
CA VAL A 114 2.35 6.42 5.66
C VAL A 114 1.09 6.44 6.52
N ARG A 115 1.13 5.90 7.74
CA ARG A 115 0.01 5.94 8.69
C ARG A 115 -0.31 7.38 9.09
N ARG A 116 0.72 8.19 9.35
CA ARG A 116 0.59 9.61 9.65
C ARG A 116 -0.12 10.37 8.52
N GLY A 117 0.25 10.13 7.26
CA GLY A 117 -0.39 10.78 6.11
C GLY A 117 -1.78 10.23 5.74
N SER A 118 -2.08 9.00 6.14
CA SER A 118 -3.37 8.33 5.88
C SER A 118 -4.50 8.72 6.85
N TRP A 119 -4.28 9.70 7.71
CA TRP A 119 -5.20 10.10 8.78
C TRP A 119 -6.50 10.75 8.26
N ALA A 120 -7.58 10.63 9.05
CA ALA A 120 -8.90 11.16 8.71
C ALA A 120 -9.10 12.65 8.99
N GLY A 121 -8.15 13.30 9.68
CA GLY A 121 -8.22 14.74 9.92
C GLY A 121 -9.50 15.19 10.63
N SER A 122 -9.99 16.35 10.20
CA SER A 122 -11.24 16.94 10.67
C SER A 122 -12.51 16.16 10.29
N LEU A 123 -12.43 15.17 9.40
CA LEU A 123 -13.59 14.32 9.06
C LEU A 123 -13.99 13.42 10.23
N GLY A 124 -13.07 13.22 11.18
CA GLY A 124 -13.27 12.35 12.31
C GLY A 124 -12.93 10.91 12.00
N SER A 125 -12.78 10.15 13.08
CA SER A 125 -12.23 8.82 13.03
C SER A 125 -13.00 7.85 12.08
N PRO A 126 -14.33 7.89 11.87
CA PRO A 126 -15.03 6.91 11.00
C PRO A 126 -14.52 6.87 9.55
N TYR A 127 -13.81 7.88 9.09
CA TYR A 127 -13.23 7.91 7.74
C TYR A 127 -11.74 7.52 7.73
N SER A 128 -11.23 6.97 8.83
CA SER A 128 -9.89 6.42 8.92
C SER A 128 -9.79 5.14 8.08
N PRO A 129 -8.59 4.81 7.56
CA PRO A 129 -8.42 3.59 6.80
C PRO A 129 -8.63 2.35 7.67
N PHE A 130 -9.26 1.33 7.08
CA PHE A 130 -9.19 -0.02 7.60
C PHE A 130 -7.82 -0.64 7.29
N GLU A 131 -7.11 -1.16 8.29
CA GLU A 131 -5.79 -1.79 8.11
C GLU A 131 -5.86 -3.28 8.47
N PRO A 132 -6.02 -4.19 7.48
CA PRO A 132 -6.08 -5.62 7.72
C PRO A 132 -4.80 -6.16 8.36
N GLY A 133 -4.93 -6.85 9.51
CA GLY A 133 -3.82 -7.53 10.17
C GLY A 133 -2.94 -6.65 11.06
N ASN A 134 -3.09 -5.33 11.03
CA ASN A 134 -2.74 -4.53 12.19
C ASN A 134 -3.87 -4.68 13.22
N LYS A 135 -3.58 -4.45 14.51
CA LYS A 135 -4.62 -4.11 15.47
C LYS A 135 -5.22 -2.77 15.03
N SER A 136 -6.04 -2.80 13.98
CA SER A 136 -6.92 -1.68 13.65
C SER A 136 -7.68 -1.37 14.94
N ALA A 137 -8.05 -0.11 15.18
CA ALA A 137 -8.96 0.25 16.28
C ALA A 137 -10.24 -0.60 16.28
N ILE A 138 -10.58 -1.22 15.15
CA ILE A 138 -11.58 -2.29 15.01
C ILE A 138 -11.30 -3.49 15.94
N LEU A 139 -10.07 -4.00 16.02
CA LEU A 139 -9.64 -5.06 16.94
C LEU A 139 -9.34 -4.54 18.37
N GLU A 140 -8.88 -3.29 18.52
CA GLU A 140 -8.62 -2.73 19.87
C GLU A 140 -9.90 -2.34 20.61
N ASN A 141 -10.96 -1.90 19.91
CA ASN A 141 -12.31 -1.75 20.48
C ASN A 141 -13.06 -3.08 20.59
N MET A 142 -12.56 -4.15 19.96
CA MET A 142 -12.98 -5.54 20.17
C MET A 142 -12.07 -6.21 21.22
N SER A 143 -12.02 -5.64 22.44
CA SER A 143 -11.35 -6.25 23.60
C SER A 143 -11.98 -7.60 23.97
N LEU A 144 -11.66 -8.63 23.22
CA LEU A 144 -11.61 -10.00 23.69
C LEU A 144 -10.21 -10.20 24.27
N ASN A 145 -10.15 -10.20 25.60
CA ASN A 145 -8.99 -10.65 26.36
C ASN A 145 -8.61 -12.06 25.89
N MET A 146 -7.62 -12.18 25.01
CA MET A 146 -7.02 -13.44 24.61
C MET A 146 -5.48 -13.29 24.63
N PRO A 147 -4.75 -14.26 25.19
CA PRO A 147 -3.28 -14.23 25.31
C PRO A 147 -2.55 -14.05 23.98
N GLN A 148 -1.37 -13.43 24.03
CA GLN A 148 -0.59 -12.91 22.89
C GLN A 148 0.07 -14.00 22.01
N ASP A 149 -0.10 -15.28 22.34
CA ASP A 149 0.81 -16.36 21.98
C ASP A 149 0.42 -17.12 20.70
N ARG A 150 -0.68 -16.76 20.01
CA ARG A 150 -1.32 -17.64 19.01
C ARG A 150 -1.73 -16.94 17.70
N PHE A 151 -0.96 -15.96 17.22
CA PHE A 151 -1.29 -15.17 16.01
C PHE A 151 -0.74 -15.70 14.67
N SER A 152 -0.25 -16.94 14.60
CA SER A 152 0.20 -17.54 13.34
C SER A 152 -0.92 -18.17 12.51
N ASP A 153 -2.15 -18.24 13.00
CA ASP A 153 -3.22 -18.98 12.32
C ASP A 153 -4.43 -18.08 12.00
N ARG A 154 -4.52 -17.62 10.75
CA ARG A 154 -5.65 -16.80 10.24
C ARG A 154 -7.00 -17.50 10.45
N ARG A 155 -7.01 -18.83 10.57
CA ARG A 155 -8.21 -19.62 10.89
C ARG A 155 -8.76 -19.36 12.29
N LEU A 156 -7.90 -19.14 13.30
CA LEU A 156 -8.33 -18.85 14.67
C LEU A 156 -8.96 -17.47 14.79
N LEU A 157 -8.47 -16.50 14.01
CA LEU A 157 -9.09 -15.18 13.91
C LEU A 157 -10.48 -15.31 13.27
N LEU A 158 -10.59 -16.05 12.16
CA LEU A 158 -11.87 -16.28 11.48
C LEU A 158 -12.89 -17.02 12.36
N SER A 159 -12.47 -18.06 13.09
CA SER A 159 -13.37 -18.80 13.99
C SER A 159 -13.84 -17.96 15.18
N SER A 160 -12.98 -17.09 15.70
CA SER A 160 -13.33 -16.16 16.79
C SER A 160 -14.30 -15.10 16.29
N LEU A 161 -14.10 -14.61 15.07
CA LEU A 161 -14.99 -13.67 14.40
C LEU A 161 -16.37 -14.29 14.11
N ASP A 162 -16.44 -15.54 13.68
CA ASP A 162 -17.72 -16.23 13.40
C ASP A 162 -18.55 -16.48 14.68
N GLN A 163 -17.89 -16.79 15.81
CA GLN A 163 -18.56 -16.89 17.10
C GLN A 163 -19.09 -15.53 17.57
N TRP A 164 -18.38 -14.46 17.26
CA TRP A 164 -18.75 -13.10 17.61
C TRP A 164 -19.93 -12.59 16.78
N LYS A 165 -19.96 -12.86 15.47
CA LYS A 165 -21.11 -12.59 14.58
C LYS A 165 -22.42 -13.14 15.17
N ARG A 166 -22.39 -14.37 15.67
CA ARG A 166 -23.56 -15.03 16.29
C ARG A 166 -24.01 -14.35 17.59
N ARG A 167 -23.08 -13.82 18.38
CA ARG A 167 -23.39 -13.12 19.63
C ARG A 167 -23.92 -11.71 19.39
N TYR A 168 -23.32 -10.97 18.45
CA TYR A 168 -23.70 -9.59 18.15
C TYR A 168 -25.05 -9.48 17.44
N ALA A 169 -25.37 -10.42 16.53
CA ALA A 169 -26.70 -10.53 15.92
C ALA A 169 -27.83 -10.67 16.98
N LYS A 170 -27.50 -11.10 18.20
CA LYS A 170 -28.43 -11.22 19.33
C LYS A 170 -28.52 -9.95 20.20
N ILE A 171 -27.57 -9.02 20.06
CA ILE A 171 -27.44 -7.80 20.88
C ILE A 171 -27.92 -6.56 20.11
N ALA A 172 -27.79 -6.55 18.78
CA ALA A 172 -28.21 -5.44 17.91
C ALA A 172 -29.73 -5.10 17.95
N SER A 173 -30.55 -5.87 18.69
CA SER A 173 -31.95 -5.56 18.98
C SER A 173 -32.16 -4.54 20.11
N VAL A 174 -31.09 -4.12 20.80
CA VAL A 174 -31.16 -3.17 21.94
C VAL A 174 -30.12 -2.08 21.68
N GLY A 175 -30.56 -0.92 21.19
CA GLY A 175 -29.74 0.03 20.45
C GLY A 175 -28.58 0.71 21.18
N GLY A 176 -27.69 1.29 20.35
CA GLY A 176 -26.68 2.27 20.75
C GLY A 176 -25.23 1.78 20.59
N THR A 177 -24.70 1.76 19.36
CA THR A 177 -23.26 1.62 19.13
C THR A 177 -22.69 2.75 18.28
N SER A 178 -21.42 3.11 18.54
CA SER A 178 -20.72 4.14 17.78
C SER A 178 -20.58 3.72 16.31
N ARG A 179 -20.59 4.69 15.38
CA ARG A 179 -20.44 4.45 13.93
C ARG A 179 -19.19 3.64 13.54
N PHE A 180 -18.19 3.50 14.43
CA PHE A 180 -17.03 2.61 14.24
C PHE A 180 -17.35 1.14 14.44
N ASN A 181 -18.12 0.83 15.48
CA ASN A 181 -18.54 -0.53 15.75
C ASN A 181 -19.41 -1.03 14.59
N ASP A 182 -20.20 -0.14 13.99
CA ASP A 182 -21.03 -0.44 12.83
C ASP A 182 -20.20 -0.88 11.60
N GLN A 183 -19.02 -0.29 11.34
CA GLN A 183 -18.18 -0.71 10.20
C GLN A 183 -17.61 -2.12 10.36
N ALA A 184 -17.17 -2.45 11.56
CA ALA A 184 -16.64 -3.76 11.88
C ALA A 184 -17.76 -4.81 11.82
N VAL A 185 -18.92 -4.47 12.38
CA VAL A 185 -20.12 -5.30 12.33
C VAL A 185 -20.59 -5.50 10.89
N ASP A 186 -20.63 -4.47 10.06
CA ASP A 186 -21.01 -4.58 8.64
C ASP A 186 -20.06 -5.47 7.86
N LEU A 187 -18.75 -5.32 8.04
CA LEU A 187 -17.76 -6.18 7.38
C LEU A 187 -17.92 -7.65 7.81
N LEU A 188 -18.23 -7.87 9.09
CA LEU A 188 -18.40 -9.20 9.66
C LEU A 188 -19.74 -9.81 9.23
N LEU A 189 -20.84 -9.11 9.35
CA LEU A 189 -22.17 -9.60 8.94
C LEU A 189 -22.29 -9.70 7.41
N GLY A 190 -21.51 -8.90 6.68
CA GLY A 190 -21.43 -8.94 5.23
C GLY A 190 -20.54 -10.04 4.66
N THR A 191 -20.47 -10.08 3.33
CA THR A 191 -19.61 -11.01 2.59
C THR A 191 -18.19 -10.49 2.39
N GLY A 192 -17.91 -9.24 2.76
CA GLY A 192 -16.63 -8.56 2.55
C GLY A 192 -15.46 -9.24 3.25
N SER A 193 -15.67 -9.87 4.42
CA SER A 193 -14.59 -10.56 5.14
C SER A 193 -13.93 -11.67 4.32
N ALA A 194 -14.64 -12.26 3.34
CA ALA A 194 -14.08 -13.24 2.42
C ALA A 194 -12.91 -12.70 1.59
N ALA A 195 -12.88 -11.40 1.31
CA ALA A 195 -11.80 -10.77 0.55
C ALA A 195 -10.45 -10.85 1.26
N LEU A 196 -10.48 -10.92 2.60
CA LEU A 196 -9.28 -11.00 3.45
C LEU A 196 -8.61 -12.38 3.42
N ASP A 197 -9.28 -13.39 2.86
CA ASP A 197 -8.73 -14.71 2.70
C ASP A 197 -8.20 -14.92 1.28
N ILE A 198 -6.89 -14.73 1.10
CA ILE A 198 -6.20 -14.95 -0.18
C ILE A 198 -6.14 -16.43 -0.57
N SER A 199 -6.39 -17.37 0.35
CA SER A 199 -6.39 -18.81 0.01
C SER A 199 -7.59 -19.21 -0.87
N ARG A 200 -8.58 -18.31 -1.01
CA ARG A 200 -9.72 -18.46 -1.91
C ARG A 200 -9.40 -18.10 -3.37
N GLU A 201 -8.16 -17.76 -3.68
CA GLU A 201 -7.69 -17.53 -5.05
C GLU A 201 -7.11 -18.81 -5.65
N ASP A 202 -7.09 -18.86 -6.98
CA ASP A 202 -6.36 -19.89 -7.71
C ASP A 202 -4.90 -19.94 -7.22
N PRO A 203 -4.39 -21.09 -6.74
CA PRO A 203 -3.01 -21.24 -6.34
C PRO A 203 -1.99 -20.79 -7.41
N ALA A 204 -2.31 -20.95 -8.70
CA ALA A 204 -1.46 -20.47 -9.79
C ALA A 204 -1.38 -18.93 -9.81
N LEU A 205 -2.50 -18.25 -9.59
CA LEU A 205 -2.53 -16.78 -9.48
C LEU A 205 -1.74 -16.32 -8.25
N VAL A 206 -1.93 -16.99 -7.10
CA VAL A 206 -1.18 -16.68 -5.87
C VAL A 206 0.32 -16.78 -6.11
N ARG A 207 0.79 -17.83 -6.81
CA ARG A 207 2.21 -17.99 -7.17
C ARG A 207 2.72 -16.89 -8.08
N ARG A 208 1.94 -16.40 -9.05
CA ARG A 208 2.34 -15.28 -9.92
C ARG A 208 2.59 -14.01 -9.12
N TYR A 209 1.72 -13.72 -8.17
CA TYR A 209 1.89 -12.57 -7.28
C TYR A 209 3.03 -12.75 -6.28
N ASP A 210 3.43 -13.97 -5.94
CA ASP A 210 4.31 -14.20 -4.80
C ASP A 210 5.74 -13.66 -5.00
N THR A 211 6.00 -12.53 -4.34
CA THR A 211 7.32 -11.89 -4.26
C THR A 211 8.14 -12.37 -3.06
N SER A 212 7.64 -13.30 -2.23
CA SER A 212 8.27 -13.65 -0.95
C SER A 212 9.67 -14.27 -1.08
N HIS A 213 10.01 -14.80 -2.26
CA HIS A 213 11.34 -15.29 -2.59
C HIS A 213 12.39 -14.16 -2.72
N ILE A 214 11.96 -12.89 -2.82
CA ILE A 214 12.86 -11.72 -2.87
C ILE A 214 13.01 -11.16 -1.45
N PRO A 215 14.20 -11.19 -0.84
CA PRO A 215 14.44 -10.58 0.45
C PRO A 215 14.50 -9.04 0.32
N VAL A 216 13.77 -8.34 1.19
CA VAL A 216 13.77 -6.87 1.26
C VAL A 216 14.13 -6.41 2.67
N GLY A 217 14.93 -5.36 2.78
CA GLY A 217 15.49 -4.87 4.03
C GLY A 217 16.84 -4.20 3.82
N PHE A 218 17.38 -3.60 4.89
CA PHE A 218 18.75 -3.08 4.87
C PHE A 218 19.57 -3.64 6.04
N LYS A 219 19.12 -3.42 7.27
CA LYS A 219 19.72 -3.99 8.49
C LYS A 219 19.07 -5.32 8.85
N LYS A 220 17.79 -5.47 8.56
CA LYS A 220 17.04 -6.72 8.77
C LYS A 220 16.21 -7.05 7.54
N PHE A 221 16.44 -8.23 6.98
CA PHE A 221 15.76 -8.69 5.77
C PHE A 221 14.56 -9.55 6.11
N LYS A 222 13.50 -9.41 5.32
CA LYS A 222 12.31 -10.26 5.36
C LYS A 222 11.85 -10.59 3.94
N PRO A 223 11.05 -11.66 3.76
CA PRO A 223 10.36 -11.93 2.50
C PRO A 223 9.52 -10.72 2.04
N SER A 224 9.61 -10.37 0.75
CA SER A 224 8.86 -9.24 0.20
C SER A 224 7.34 -9.45 0.27
N PRO A 225 6.59 -8.54 0.92
CA PRO A 225 5.15 -8.66 1.08
C PRO A 225 4.33 -8.08 -0.09
N LEU A 226 4.95 -7.31 -0.98
CA LEU A 226 4.23 -6.45 -1.93
C LEU A 226 3.29 -7.24 -2.83
N GLY A 227 3.72 -8.39 -3.32
CA GLY A 227 2.90 -9.28 -4.13
C GLY A 227 1.59 -9.68 -3.46
N LYS A 228 1.65 -10.09 -2.19
CA LYS A 228 0.46 -10.46 -1.40
C LYS A 228 -0.40 -9.23 -1.09
N GLN A 229 0.20 -8.06 -0.88
CA GLN A 229 -0.55 -6.81 -0.69
C GLN A 229 -1.30 -6.40 -1.97
N MET A 230 -0.68 -6.51 -3.14
CA MET A 230 -1.34 -6.20 -4.42
C MET A 230 -2.49 -7.17 -4.72
N LEU A 231 -2.29 -8.47 -4.46
CA LEU A 231 -3.37 -9.46 -4.56
C LEU A 231 -4.54 -9.13 -3.63
N MET A 232 -4.23 -8.79 -2.37
CA MET A 232 -5.22 -8.34 -1.40
C MET A 232 -5.96 -7.09 -1.88
N ALA A 233 -5.24 -6.08 -2.39
CA ALA A 233 -5.83 -4.85 -2.90
C ALA A 233 -6.87 -5.14 -3.99
N ARG A 234 -6.56 -6.03 -4.94
CA ARG A 234 -7.49 -6.44 -5.98
C ARG A 234 -8.75 -7.11 -5.39
N ARG A 235 -8.58 -8.03 -4.43
CA ARG A 235 -9.70 -8.67 -3.71
C ARG A 235 -10.58 -7.66 -2.98
N LEU A 236 -9.97 -6.69 -2.30
CA LEU A 236 -10.69 -5.63 -1.60
C LEU A 236 -11.51 -4.78 -2.59
N CYS A 237 -10.93 -4.41 -3.73
CA CYS A 237 -11.62 -3.67 -4.78
C CYS A 237 -12.84 -4.45 -5.33
N GLU A 238 -12.70 -5.75 -5.63
CA GLU A 238 -13.84 -6.59 -6.07
C GLU A 238 -14.94 -6.68 -4.99
N ALA A 239 -14.53 -6.78 -3.73
CA ALA A 239 -15.41 -6.76 -2.58
C ALA A 239 -16.02 -5.38 -2.30
N GLY A 240 -15.68 -4.33 -3.06
CA GLY A 240 -16.32 -3.03 -2.98
C GLY A 240 -15.57 -1.95 -2.21
N CYS A 241 -14.32 -2.22 -1.78
CA CYS A 241 -13.41 -1.17 -1.32
C CYS A 241 -13.16 -0.18 -2.47
N ARG A 242 -13.18 1.12 -2.19
CA ARG A 242 -13.14 2.18 -3.21
C ARG A 242 -11.80 2.88 -3.28
N PHE A 243 -11.04 2.87 -2.19
CA PHE A 243 -9.71 3.44 -2.11
C PHE A 243 -8.81 2.48 -1.32
N VAL A 244 -7.73 2.02 -1.95
CA VAL A 244 -6.76 1.14 -1.29
C VAL A 244 -5.38 1.78 -1.39
N THR A 245 -4.79 2.13 -0.25
CA THR A 245 -3.38 2.55 -0.17
C THR A 245 -2.52 1.32 0.09
N VAL A 246 -1.55 1.04 -0.77
CA VAL A 246 -0.57 -0.04 -0.56
C VAL A 246 0.77 0.58 -0.19
N HIS A 247 1.32 0.20 0.97
CA HIS A 247 2.63 0.68 1.42
C HIS A 247 3.75 -0.26 0.99
N SER A 248 4.76 0.29 0.31
CA SER A 248 6.03 -0.37 -0.06
C SER A 248 7.19 0.50 0.42
N PRO A 249 7.87 0.15 1.53
CA PRO A 249 8.98 0.94 2.05
C PRO A 249 10.32 0.62 1.39
N GLY A 250 11.34 1.43 1.70
CA GLY A 250 12.76 1.18 1.45
C GLY A 250 13.35 1.90 0.23
N TRP A 251 12.59 2.79 -0.41
CA TRP A 251 12.99 3.46 -1.65
C TRP A 251 14.01 4.60 -1.43
N ASP A 252 14.49 4.77 -0.20
CA ASP A 252 15.38 5.85 0.24
C ASP A 252 16.87 5.56 -0.01
N MET A 253 17.27 5.29 -1.26
CA MET A 253 18.57 4.70 -1.60
C MET A 253 19.77 5.69 -1.55
N HIS A 254 20.16 6.13 -0.36
CA HIS A 254 21.27 7.07 -0.15
C HIS A 254 22.67 6.44 -0.11
N ALA A 255 22.78 5.11 -0.04
CA ALA A 255 24.03 4.40 0.24
C ALA A 255 24.73 4.93 1.51
N ASP A 256 24.02 4.88 2.64
CA ASP A 256 24.50 5.40 3.92
C ASP A 256 24.26 4.40 5.06
N LYS A 257 24.42 4.85 6.31
CA LYS A 257 24.25 4.00 7.51
C LYS A 257 22.81 3.52 7.75
N ASN A 258 21.83 4.06 7.02
CA ASN A 258 20.41 3.77 7.19
C ASN A 258 19.80 3.10 5.96
N ASN A 259 20.42 3.24 4.79
CA ASN A 259 19.82 2.87 3.53
C ASN A 259 20.80 2.22 2.54
N PRO A 260 20.31 1.29 1.68
CA PRO A 260 21.13 0.66 0.66
C PRO A 260 21.52 1.65 -0.44
N GLY A 261 22.51 1.28 -1.26
CA GLY A 261 22.81 1.98 -2.51
C GLY A 261 21.85 1.64 -3.64
N MET A 262 21.94 2.39 -4.74
CA MET A 262 20.98 2.32 -5.85
C MET A 262 20.85 0.92 -6.45
N VAL A 263 21.97 0.23 -6.70
CA VAL A 263 21.95 -1.10 -7.34
C VAL A 263 21.25 -2.12 -6.44
N THR A 264 21.70 -2.26 -5.19
CA THR A 264 21.13 -3.19 -4.21
C THR A 264 19.66 -2.89 -3.93
N GLY A 265 19.31 -1.61 -3.73
CA GLY A 265 17.94 -1.19 -3.47
C GLY A 265 17.02 -1.45 -4.66
N MET A 266 17.44 -1.15 -5.88
CA MET A 266 16.63 -1.37 -7.08
C MET A 266 16.50 -2.85 -7.43
N GLU A 267 17.50 -3.68 -7.17
CA GLU A 267 17.37 -5.13 -7.37
C GLU A 267 16.37 -5.74 -6.38
N MET A 268 16.32 -5.30 -5.12
CA MET A 268 15.32 -5.83 -4.18
C MET A 268 13.92 -5.24 -4.41
N LEU A 269 13.79 -3.91 -4.53
CA LEU A 269 12.50 -3.21 -4.56
C LEU A 269 11.96 -3.07 -5.97
N GLY A 270 12.84 -2.78 -6.94
CA GLY A 270 12.46 -2.67 -8.34
C GLY A 270 11.95 -4.00 -8.89
N ARG A 271 12.64 -5.12 -8.63
CA ARG A 271 12.18 -6.46 -9.08
C ARG A 271 10.89 -6.89 -8.38
N THR A 272 10.77 -6.60 -7.08
CA THR A 272 9.55 -6.81 -6.31
C THR A 272 8.37 -6.05 -6.93
N ALA A 273 8.53 -4.75 -7.20
CA ALA A 273 7.51 -3.92 -7.80
C ALA A 273 7.19 -4.34 -9.24
N ASP A 274 8.20 -4.65 -10.04
CA ASP A 274 8.05 -5.13 -11.42
C ASP A 274 7.14 -6.36 -11.47
N GLN A 275 7.40 -7.38 -10.64
CA GLN A 275 6.57 -8.57 -10.57
C GLN A 275 5.17 -8.28 -10.02
N ALA A 276 5.06 -7.63 -8.87
CA ALA A 276 3.78 -7.45 -8.19
C ALA A 276 2.82 -6.58 -8.99
N VAL A 277 3.31 -5.47 -9.55
CA VAL A 277 2.50 -4.53 -10.31
C VAL A 277 2.15 -5.09 -11.68
N SER A 278 3.09 -5.72 -12.42
CA SER A 278 2.75 -6.33 -13.72
C SER A 278 1.69 -7.43 -13.57
N THR A 279 1.82 -8.28 -12.55
CA THR A 279 0.82 -9.32 -12.25
C THR A 279 -0.54 -8.70 -11.91
N PHE A 280 -0.56 -7.60 -11.15
CA PHE A 280 -1.80 -6.88 -10.84
C PHE A 280 -2.50 -6.35 -12.09
N LEU A 281 -1.75 -5.72 -13.00
CA LEU A 281 -2.31 -5.18 -14.23
C LEU A 281 -2.89 -6.29 -15.12
N GLU A 282 -2.19 -7.41 -15.23
CA GLU A 282 -2.64 -8.60 -15.97
C GLU A 282 -3.91 -9.20 -15.35
N ASP A 283 -3.94 -9.38 -14.02
CA ASP A 283 -5.08 -9.94 -13.28
C ASP A 283 -6.33 -9.03 -13.39
N VAL A 284 -6.15 -7.72 -13.20
CA VAL A 284 -7.22 -6.73 -13.35
C VAL A 284 -7.76 -6.71 -14.79
N ALA A 285 -6.90 -6.84 -15.80
CA ALA A 285 -7.33 -6.94 -17.20
C ALA A 285 -8.09 -8.23 -17.50
N GLN A 286 -7.57 -9.38 -17.06
CA GLN A 286 -8.20 -10.69 -17.23
C GLN A 286 -9.60 -10.76 -16.59
N ARG A 287 -9.82 -10.01 -15.51
CA ARG A 287 -11.12 -9.91 -14.82
C ARG A 287 -12.06 -8.83 -15.39
N GLY A 288 -11.65 -8.09 -16.41
CA GLY A 288 -12.43 -6.97 -16.94
C GLY A 288 -12.55 -5.77 -15.98
N LEU A 289 -11.60 -5.63 -15.05
CA LEU A 289 -11.59 -4.59 -14.02
C LEU A 289 -10.76 -3.36 -14.42
N SER A 290 -10.04 -3.37 -15.55
CA SER A 290 -9.17 -2.25 -15.97
C SER A 290 -9.88 -0.92 -16.18
N LYS A 291 -11.20 -0.92 -16.42
CA LYS A 291 -12.02 0.30 -16.50
C LYS A 291 -12.62 0.72 -15.16
N LYS A 292 -12.49 -0.11 -14.12
CA LYS A 292 -13.04 0.09 -12.77
C LYS A 292 -11.98 0.38 -11.71
N ILE A 293 -10.73 -0.01 -11.98
CA ILE A 293 -9.60 0.18 -11.06
C ILE A 293 -8.56 1.08 -11.74
N LEU A 294 -8.26 2.21 -11.10
CA LEU A 294 -7.12 3.05 -11.42
C LEU A 294 -5.99 2.72 -10.43
N LEU A 295 -4.85 2.26 -10.94
CA LEU A 295 -3.63 2.09 -10.14
C LEU A 295 -2.75 3.34 -10.28
N ILE A 296 -2.37 3.93 -9.14
CA ILE A 296 -1.43 5.04 -9.07
C ILE A 296 -0.18 4.56 -8.34
N LEU A 297 0.97 4.70 -8.98
CA LEU A 297 2.28 4.45 -8.39
C LEU A 297 2.93 5.81 -8.13
N SER A 298 3.15 6.14 -6.86
CA SER A 298 3.79 7.40 -6.45
C SER A 298 4.72 7.15 -5.26
N GLY A 299 5.74 7.99 -5.16
CA GLY A 299 6.54 8.17 -3.95
C GLY A 299 6.17 9.45 -3.23
N ASP A 300 6.99 9.82 -2.24
CA ASP A 300 6.93 11.11 -1.57
C ASP A 300 7.54 12.22 -2.44
N PHE A 301 8.80 12.12 -2.85
CA PHE A 301 9.47 13.08 -3.73
C PHE A 301 10.56 12.45 -4.61
N GLY A 302 11.11 13.25 -5.53
CA GLY A 302 12.16 12.84 -6.46
C GLY A 302 13.55 12.71 -5.81
N ARG A 303 14.49 12.16 -6.58
CA ARG A 303 15.91 11.98 -6.19
C ARG A 303 16.83 12.75 -7.11
N THR A 304 18.02 13.12 -6.59
CA THR A 304 19.01 13.85 -7.39
C THR A 304 19.32 13.11 -8.69
N PRO A 305 19.49 13.82 -9.81
CA PRO A 305 19.88 13.19 -11.07
C PRO A 305 21.31 12.63 -11.03
N LYS A 306 22.20 13.23 -10.21
CA LYS A 306 23.58 12.80 -10.03
C LYS A 306 23.70 11.82 -8.86
N VAL A 307 24.41 10.72 -9.07
CA VAL A 307 24.79 9.73 -8.06
C VAL A 307 25.83 10.35 -7.11
N ASN A 308 25.63 10.18 -5.81
CA ASN A 308 26.54 10.69 -4.77
C ASN A 308 27.81 9.83 -4.66
N LYS A 309 28.78 10.28 -3.86
CA LYS A 309 30.08 9.60 -3.71
C LYS A 309 29.99 8.17 -3.16
N ASN A 310 28.87 7.80 -2.54
CA ASN A 310 28.66 6.51 -1.92
C ASN A 310 27.86 5.54 -2.81
N GLY A 311 27.40 5.96 -3.99
CA GLY A 311 26.58 5.14 -4.88
C GLY A 311 25.06 5.25 -4.63
N GLY A 312 24.62 6.29 -3.92
CA GLY A 312 23.22 6.63 -3.68
C GLY A 312 22.74 7.86 -4.45
N ARG A 313 21.50 8.31 -4.19
CA ARG A 313 20.95 9.58 -4.68
C ARG A 313 20.23 10.33 -3.56
N ASP A 314 20.38 11.65 -3.54
CA ASP A 314 19.91 12.49 -2.43
C ASP A 314 18.50 13.06 -2.67
N HIS A 315 17.94 13.75 -1.67
CA HIS A 315 16.58 14.31 -1.75
C HIS A 315 16.48 15.37 -2.84
N TRP A 316 15.41 15.34 -3.64
CA TRP A 316 15.19 16.28 -4.73
C TRP A 316 13.72 16.56 -4.96
N ALA A 317 13.19 17.51 -4.21
CA ALA A 317 11.83 18.03 -4.36
C ALA A 317 11.90 19.33 -5.18
N ARG A 318 11.45 19.31 -6.43
CA ARG A 318 11.44 20.45 -7.35
C ARG A 318 10.05 20.67 -7.87
#